data_AF-A0A430RVC4-F1
#
_entry.id   AF-A0A430RVC4-F1
#
_cell.length_a   1.000
_cell.length_b   1.000
_cell.length_c   1.000
_cell.angle_alpha   90.00
_cell.angle_beta   90.00
_cell.angle_gamma   90.00
#
_symmetry.space_group_name_H-M   'P 1'
#
loop_
_entity.id
_entity.type
_entity.pdbx_description
1 polymer ?
#
loop_
_entity_poly.entity_id
_entity_poly.type
_entity_poly.pdbx_seq_one_letter_code
_entity_poly.pdbx_strand_id
1 'polypeptide(L)'
;LRVVVEGEVAYWGLLLPPEEDLRAHARAWGGVSSWEEWLLERLGFLEEAFPQAVEVELWGVWAGNPPRLERLARVWDRARREVRNA
;
A
#
# COMPACT_ATOMS: atom_id res chain seq x y z
N LEU A 1 -1.62 2.48 -1.85
CA LEU A 1 -0.95 1.17 -2.04
C LEU A 1 -1.56 0.47 -3.25
N ARG A 2 -0.71 -0.08 -4.11
CA ARG A 2 -1.10 -0.92 -5.23
C ARG A 2 -0.35 -2.24 -5.12
N VAL A 3 -1.07 -3.35 -5.25
CA VAL A 3 -0.50 -4.71 -5.26
C VAL A 3 -0.80 -5.36 -6.60
N VAL A 4 0.21 -5.98 -7.19
CA VAL A 4 0.11 -6.68 -8.47
C VAL A 4 0.43 -8.16 -8.30
N VAL A 5 -0.49 -9.00 -8.78
CA VAL A 5 -0.38 -10.45 -8.81
C VAL A 5 -0.49 -10.88 -10.27
N GLU A 6 0.50 -11.62 -10.77
CA GLU A 6 0.49 -12.14 -12.15
C GLU A 6 0.29 -11.08 -13.26
N GLY A 7 0.66 -9.82 -12.99
CA GLY A 7 0.50 -8.70 -13.93
C GLY A 7 -0.83 -7.94 -13.77
N GLU A 8 -1.76 -8.49 -13.01
CA GLU A 8 -3.06 -7.89 -12.72
C GLU A 8 -3.05 -7.14 -11.38
N VAL A 9 -3.82 -6.05 -11.31
CA VAL A 9 -3.98 -5.29 -10.06
C VAL A 9 -4.93 -6.05 -9.15
N ALA A 10 -4.39 -6.65 -8.09
CA ALA A 10 -5.17 -7.41 -7.11
C ALA A 10 -5.73 -6.51 -6.00
N TYR A 11 -5.04 -5.41 -5.69
CA TYR A 11 -5.50 -4.41 -4.72
C TYR A 11 -5.06 -3.00 -5.14
N TRP A 12 -5.97 -2.04 -4.95
CA TRP A 12 -5.70 -0.63 -5.13
C TRP A 12 -6.40 0.20 -4.06
N GLY A 13 -5.61 0.83 -3.19
CA GLY A 13 -6.08 1.74 -2.14
C GLY A 13 -5.45 3.12 -2.29
N LEU A 14 -6.29 4.16 -2.46
CA LEU A 14 -5.87 5.53 -2.80
C LEU A 14 -5.67 6.45 -1.61
N LEU A 15 -6.20 6.16 -0.43
CA LEU A 15 -6.15 7.12 0.68
C LEU A 15 -5.21 6.64 1.78
N LEU A 16 -4.17 7.43 2.04
CA LEU A 16 -3.51 7.45 3.33
C LEU A 16 -4.36 8.33 4.25
N PRO A 17 -4.88 7.81 5.38
CA PRO A 17 -5.59 8.65 6.34
C PRO A 17 -4.62 9.69 6.91
N PRO A 18 -5.05 10.95 7.12
CA PRO A 18 -4.31 11.90 7.92
C PRO A 18 -3.89 11.30 9.26
N GLU A 19 -2.70 11.64 9.76
CA GLU A 19 -2.22 11.06 11.03
C GLU A 19 -3.09 11.50 12.23
N GLU A 20 -3.74 12.66 12.14
CA GLU A 20 -4.73 13.11 13.10
C GLU A 20 -5.95 12.19 13.18
N ASP A 21 -6.42 11.68 12.04
CA ASP A 21 -7.54 10.73 11.98
C ASP A 21 -7.13 9.38 12.57
N LEU A 22 -5.90 8.92 12.31
CA LEU A 22 -5.36 7.72 12.95
C LEU A 22 -5.33 7.86 14.47
N ARG A 23 -4.81 8.98 14.98
CA ARG A 23 -4.80 9.26 16.42
C ARG A 23 -6.22 9.36 17.00
N ALA A 24 -7.15 9.99 16.30
CA ALA A 24 -8.54 10.09 16.75
C ALA A 24 -9.21 8.72 16.83
N HIS A 25 -9.02 7.89 15.80
CA HIS A 25 -9.51 6.52 15.74
C HIS A 25 -8.93 5.67 16.89
N ALA A 26 -7.60 5.71 17.06
CA ALA A 26 -6.91 4.96 18.11
C ALA A 26 -7.39 5.35 19.52
N ARG A 27 -7.70 6.64 19.76
CA ARG A 27 -8.27 7.09 21.04
C ARG A 27 -9.69 6.57 21.28
N ALA A 28 -10.50 6.49 20.22
CA ALA A 28 -11.90 6.09 20.33
C ALA A 28 -12.09 4.57 20.39
N TRP A 29 -11.27 3.80 19.65
CA TRP A 29 -11.48 2.37 19.44
C TRP A 29 -10.23 1.51 19.62
N GLY A 30 -9.07 2.10 19.91
CA GLY A 30 -7.78 1.41 19.87
C GLY A 30 -7.23 1.25 18.45
N GLY A 31 -6.06 0.62 18.32
CA GLY A 31 -5.39 0.41 17.04
C GLY A 31 -4.23 1.39 16.79
N VAL A 32 -3.81 1.48 15.52
CA VAL A 32 -2.63 2.22 15.08
C VAL A 32 -2.81 3.73 15.18
N SER A 33 -1.77 4.41 15.64
CA SER A 33 -1.81 5.85 15.95
C SER A 33 -0.81 6.69 15.17
N SER A 34 0.03 6.04 14.37
CA SER A 34 1.00 6.68 13.46
C SER A 34 0.90 6.10 12.05
N TRP A 35 1.43 6.84 11.07
CA TRP A 35 1.50 6.36 9.68
C TRP A 35 2.38 5.13 9.53
N GLU A 36 3.48 5.05 10.28
CA GLU A 36 4.39 3.90 10.23
C GLU A 36 3.68 2.62 10.68
N GLU A 37 3.03 2.67 11.84
CA GLU A 37 2.26 1.53 12.36
C GLU A 37 1.14 1.12 11.40
N TRP A 38 0.37 2.08 10.89
CA TRP A 38 -0.70 1.82 9.93
C TRP A 38 -0.18 1.20 8.64
N LEU A 39 0.96 1.68 8.14
CA LEU A 39 1.55 1.15 6.91
C LEU A 39 2.05 -0.28 7.13
N LEU A 40 2.72 -0.55 8.25
CA LEU A 40 3.20 -1.90 8.59
C LEU A 40 2.04 -2.89 8.75
N GLU A 41 1.00 -2.51 9.48
CA GLU A 41 -0.20 -3.34 9.63
C GLU A 41 -0.87 -3.62 8.28
N ARG A 42 -1.01 -2.58 7.44
CA ARG A 42 -1.59 -2.73 6.11
C ARG A 42 -0.74 -3.61 5.20
N LEU A 43 0.58 -3.51 5.27
CA LEU A 43 1.50 -4.37 4.51
C LEU A 43 1.41 -5.82 4.99
N GLY A 44 1.34 -6.07 6.30
CA GLY A 44 1.15 -7.41 6.86
C GLY A 44 -0.16 -8.06 6.38
N PHE A 45 -1.27 -7.32 6.40
CA PHE A 45 -2.53 -7.79 5.83
C PHE A 45 -2.41 -8.13 4.34
N LEU A 46 -1.72 -7.29 3.54
CA LEU A 46 -1.55 -7.53 2.11
C LEU A 46 -0.62 -8.71 1.81
N GLU A 47 0.39 -8.94 2.65
CA GLU A 47 1.27 -10.12 2.57
C GLU A 47 0.48 -11.41 2.79
N GLU A 48 -0.38 -11.45 3.80
CA GLU A 48 -1.26 -12.60 4.07
C GLU A 48 -2.32 -12.80 2.98
N ALA A 49 -2.92 -11.71 2.49
CA ALA A 49 -4.00 -11.77 1.49
C ALA A 49 -3.48 -12.09 0.08
N PHE A 50 -2.26 -11.64 -0.25
CA PHE A 50 -1.67 -11.78 -1.58
C PHE A 50 -0.22 -12.31 -1.51
N PRO A 51 0.01 -13.55 -1.04
CA PRO A 51 1.36 -14.12 -0.90
C PRO A 51 2.08 -14.33 -2.26
N GLN A 52 1.32 -14.27 -3.35
CA GLN A 52 1.83 -14.33 -4.73
C GLN A 52 2.17 -12.95 -5.30
N ALA A 53 1.99 -11.86 -4.54
CA ALA A 53 2.33 -10.53 -4.99
C ALA A 53 3.80 -10.47 -5.42
N VAL A 54 4.02 -9.98 -6.64
CA VAL A 54 5.37 -9.83 -7.20
C VAL A 54 5.84 -8.38 -7.17
N GLU A 55 4.91 -7.45 -6.96
CA GLU A 55 5.15 -6.01 -6.92
C GLU A 55 4.16 -5.31 -6.01
N VAL A 56 4.70 -4.39 -5.21
CA VAL A 56 3.95 -3.48 -4.34
C VAL A 56 4.43 -2.06 -4.61
N GLU A 57 3.49 -1.14 -4.81
CA GLU A 57 3.76 0.28 -4.99
C GLU A 57 3.04 1.12 -3.92
N LEU A 58 3.78 2.08 -3.36
CA LEU A 58 3.23 3.14 -2.54
C LEU A 58 3.00 4.36 -3.42
N TRP A 59 1.78 4.89 -3.37
CA TRP A 59 1.35 6.04 -4.15
C TRP A 59 0.88 7.15 -3.22
N GLY A 60 1.35 8.37 -3.47
CA GLY A 60 0.87 9.59 -2.85
C GLY A 60 -0.23 10.21 -3.69
N VAL A 61 -1.21 10.81 -3.00
CA VAL A 61 -2.29 11.59 -3.62
C VAL A 61 -2.13 13.03 -3.21
N TRP A 62 -1.84 13.88 -4.17
CA TRP A 62 -1.64 15.31 -3.95
C TRP A 62 -2.89 16.10 -4.37
N ALA A 63 -3.17 17.18 -3.65
CA ALA A 63 -4.29 18.07 -3.94
C ALA A 63 -4.20 18.64 -5.37
N GLY A 64 -5.36 18.80 -6.02
CA GLY A 64 -5.49 19.28 -7.41
C GLY A 64 -6.85 18.91 -8.01
N ASN A 65 -7.14 19.36 -9.23
CA ASN A 65 -8.32 18.94 -9.98
C ASN A 65 -7.95 18.57 -11.44
N PRO A 66 -7.86 17.27 -11.80
CA PRO A 66 -8.00 16.11 -10.90
C PRO A 66 -6.83 15.97 -9.92
N PRO A 67 -6.97 15.18 -8.83
CA PRO A 67 -5.88 14.88 -7.92
C PRO A 67 -4.68 14.26 -8.66
N ARG A 68 -3.47 14.67 -8.29
CA ARG A 68 -2.25 14.13 -8.91
C ARG A 68 -1.81 12.88 -8.16
N LEU A 69 -1.71 11.77 -8.88
CA LEU A 69 -1.15 10.52 -8.37
C LEU A 69 0.34 10.46 -8.66
N GLU A 70 1.13 10.16 -7.63
CA GLU A 70 2.58 10.04 -7.77
C GLU A 70 3.07 8.79 -7.04
N ARG A 71 3.89 7.99 -7.73
CA ARG A 71 4.48 6.80 -7.11
C ARG A 71 5.64 7.22 -6.21
N LEU A 72 5.49 7.01 -4.91
CA LEU A 72 6.47 7.36 -3.89
C LEU A 72 7.51 6.26 -3.71
N ALA A 73 7.07 5.00 -3.74
CA ALA A 73 7.96 3.85 -3.62
C ALA A 73 7.44 2.66 -4.44
N ARG A 74 8.37 1.78 -4.82
CA ARG A 74 8.06 0.52 -5.49
C ARG A 74 9.04 -0.54 -5.01
N VAL A 75 8.51 -1.68 -4.62
CA VAL A 75 9.28 -2.87 -4.26
C VAL A 75 8.75 -4.02 -5.13
N TRP A 76 9.66 -4.84 -5.65
CA TRP A 76 9.30 -6.04 -6.39
C TRP A 76 10.30 -7.15 -6.10
N ASP A 77 9.82 -8.39 -6.17
CA ASP A 77 10.68 -9.56 -6.12
C ASP A 77 11.34 -9.76 -7.49
N ARG A 78 12.66 -9.55 -7.55
CA ARG A 78 13.43 -9.70 -8.79
C ARG A 78 13.47 -11.14 -9.29
N ALA A 79 13.58 -12.12 -8.39
CA ALA A 79 13.66 -13.53 -8.75
C ALA A 79 12.33 -14.03 -9.33
N ARG A 80 11.19 -13.64 -8.71
CA ARG A 80 9.85 -13.97 -9.24
C ARG A 80 9.51 -13.25 -10.54
N ARG A 81 10.16 -12.12 -10.83
CA ARG A 81 9.98 -11.40 -12.09
C ARG A 81 10.79 -12.00 -13.25
N GLU A 82 11.97 -12.56 -12.98
CA GLU A 82 12.86 -13.14 -14.00
C GLU A 82 12.37 -14.50 -14.52
N VAL A 83 11.71 -15.33 -13.69
CA VAL A 83 11.02 -16.57 -14.13
C VAL A 83 9.97 -16.30 -15.22
N ARG A 84 9.49 -15.05 -15.34
CA ARG A 84 8.45 -14.63 -16.29
C ARG A 84 8.99 -14.14 -17.64
N ASN A 85 10.28 -13.80 -17.74
CA ASN A 85 10.88 -13.30 -18.97
C ASN A 85 11.76 -14.35 -19.69
N ALA A 86 11.80 -15.58 -19.16
CA ALA A 86 12.45 -16.75 -19.75
C ALA A 86 11.38 -17.67 -20.36
#